data_AF-A0A7J3TWP8-F1
#
_entry.id   AF-A0A7J3TWP8-F1
#
_cell.length_a   1.000
_cell.length_b   1.000
_cell.length_c   1.000
_cell.angle_alpha   90.00
_cell.angle_beta   90.00
_cell.angle_gamma   90.00
#
_symmetry.space_group_name_H-M   'P 1'
#
loop_
_entity.id
_entity.type
_entity.pdbx_description
1 polymer ?
#
loop_
_entity_poly.entity_id
_entity_poly.type
_entity_poly.pdbx_seq_one_letter_code
_entity_poly.pdbx_strand_id
1 'polypeptide(L)'
;MIELSFGKLVRLSRIIDPSDGRSLVVAADHGLMLGPIKGVVDLEATLRKVIAGGPDAILVSLGQARKLGHLFASRSAPAMLVRVDWTNAFRDKTYTLPARSIQFNKVATVKEAVKVGAAGVVTYLFLGFDGENDHIAMVEEFSSECETWNMPLIIEPLPMGPRVTKANYVDMVKRAVEKAVELGADALKVPYTGDPYSFKEVVEASSGIPVLVLGGYKALSIRDSLEVISEVLDAGAVGVVFGRNVVQDPNPDEAVRLMRRIIHGKETVTDILRERIKPPVRILVDVERCSGCHICELACSFSHEKVFNSSLARLRVEASEDGKTFTPYVCNLCYSCVNACPNGALKVNSRTGAVEVSPELCQGCGICVDSCPVKVLKLINGRPLLCDLCDGLPECVKWCSRNALKVEGGW
;
A
#
# COMPACT_ATOMS: atom_id res chain seq x y z
N MET A 1 -10.29 -26.17 -8.30
CA MET A 1 -9.01 -26.05 -7.58
C MET A 1 -7.99 -26.78 -8.43
N ILE A 2 -6.97 -26.09 -8.93
CA ILE A 2 -5.96 -26.72 -9.79
C ILE A 2 -5.17 -27.71 -8.92
N GLU A 3 -5.10 -28.96 -9.36
CA GLU A 3 -4.45 -30.04 -8.62
C GLU A 3 -2.93 -29.91 -8.81
N LEU A 4 -2.28 -29.20 -7.90
CA LEU A 4 -0.82 -29.06 -7.87
C LEU A 4 -0.17 -30.40 -7.54
N SER A 5 0.95 -30.69 -8.19
CA SER A 5 1.80 -31.80 -7.76
C SER A 5 2.27 -31.59 -6.32
N PHE A 6 2.51 -32.68 -5.59
CA PHE A 6 2.93 -32.60 -4.19
C PHE A 6 4.22 -31.77 -4.00
N GLY A 7 5.15 -31.86 -4.95
CA GLY A 7 6.40 -31.08 -4.91
C GLY A 7 6.17 -29.58 -5.11
N LYS A 8 5.24 -29.20 -6.00
CA LYS A 8 4.83 -27.79 -6.16
C LYS A 8 4.11 -27.30 -4.91
N LEU A 9 3.22 -28.09 -4.33
CA LEU A 9 2.47 -27.75 -3.12
C LEU A 9 3.41 -27.42 -1.94
N VAL A 10 4.40 -28.29 -1.66
CA VAL A 10 5.38 -28.09 -0.57
C VAL A 10 6.21 -26.81 -0.77
N ARG A 11 6.54 -26.48 -2.01
CA ARG A 11 7.31 -25.28 -2.33
C ARG A 11 6.46 -24.02 -2.26
N LEU A 12 5.24 -24.07 -2.80
CA LEU A 12 4.30 -22.96 -2.80
C LEU A 12 3.85 -22.61 -1.38
N SER A 13 3.70 -23.59 -0.48
CA SER A 13 3.37 -23.36 0.93
C SER A 13 4.47 -22.64 1.73
N ARG A 14 5.65 -22.43 1.14
CA ARG A 14 6.69 -21.57 1.72
C ARG A 14 6.60 -20.13 1.24
N ILE A 15 5.87 -19.89 0.14
CA ILE A 15 5.68 -18.58 -0.47
C ILE A 15 4.34 -18.00 0.00
N ILE A 16 3.29 -18.82 0.02
CA ILE A 16 1.95 -18.50 0.51
C ILE A 16 1.73 -19.30 1.79
N ASP A 17 1.50 -18.61 2.90
CA ASP A 17 1.34 -19.24 4.21
C ASP A 17 0.05 -20.09 4.22
N PRO A 18 0.13 -21.41 4.46
CA PRO A 18 -1.03 -22.29 4.43
C PRO A 18 -2.01 -22.06 5.59
N SER A 19 -1.61 -21.34 6.65
CA SER A 19 -2.45 -21.07 7.82
C SER A 19 -3.54 -20.02 7.55
N ASP A 20 -3.25 -19.05 6.69
CA ASP A 20 -4.18 -17.97 6.34
C ASP A 20 -4.38 -17.77 4.82
N GLY A 21 -3.59 -18.46 3.99
CA GLY A 21 -3.62 -18.35 2.54
C GLY A 21 -3.04 -17.04 2.03
N ARG A 22 -2.18 -16.35 2.80
CA ARG A 22 -1.67 -15.01 2.49
C ARG A 22 -0.16 -14.98 2.26
N SER A 23 0.33 -13.89 1.67
CA SER A 23 1.76 -13.75 1.35
C SER A 23 2.24 -12.30 1.23
N LEU A 24 3.38 -12.02 1.84
CA LEU A 24 4.20 -10.83 1.63
C LEU A 24 5.53 -11.21 0.97
N VAL A 25 5.66 -10.86 -0.30
CA VAL A 25 6.89 -11.06 -1.07
C VAL A 25 7.60 -9.72 -1.27
N VAL A 26 8.92 -9.70 -1.07
CA VAL A 26 9.76 -8.52 -1.37
C VAL A 26 10.58 -8.76 -2.63
N ALA A 27 10.47 -7.86 -3.62
CA ALA A 27 11.22 -7.94 -4.87
C ALA A 27 12.51 -7.11 -4.83
N ALA A 28 13.65 -7.77 -5.08
CA ALA A 28 15.00 -7.23 -4.99
C ALA A 28 15.82 -7.44 -6.29
N ASP A 29 15.19 -7.94 -7.33
CA ASP A 29 15.77 -8.27 -8.64
C ASP A 29 15.92 -7.07 -9.58
N HIS A 30 15.33 -5.91 -9.25
CA HIS A 30 15.35 -4.68 -10.06
C HIS A 30 16.73 -4.29 -10.61
N GLY A 31 17.81 -4.54 -9.87
CA GLY A 31 19.17 -4.23 -10.31
C GLY A 31 19.57 -4.92 -11.62
N LEU A 32 19.01 -6.12 -11.88
CA LEU A 32 19.19 -6.87 -13.11
C LEU A 32 18.70 -6.07 -14.34
N MET A 33 17.60 -5.32 -14.19
CA MET A 33 16.96 -4.57 -15.29
C MET A 33 17.35 -3.09 -15.28
N LEU A 34 17.40 -2.45 -14.11
CA LEU A 34 17.49 -1.00 -13.96
C LEU A 34 18.88 -0.51 -13.52
N GLY A 35 19.78 -1.41 -13.14
CA GLY A 35 21.09 -1.05 -12.59
C GLY A 35 21.02 -0.60 -11.11
N PRO A 36 22.00 0.17 -10.62
CA PRO A 36 22.19 0.48 -9.21
C PRO A 36 21.20 1.54 -8.70
N ILE A 37 19.92 1.20 -8.62
CA ILE A 37 18.89 2.05 -8.03
C ILE A 37 19.05 2.14 -6.51
N LYS A 38 18.51 3.21 -5.90
CA LYS A 38 18.40 3.33 -4.44
C LYS A 38 17.87 2.02 -3.84
N GLY A 39 18.44 1.58 -2.73
CA GLY A 39 18.06 0.34 -2.04
C GLY A 39 18.74 -0.93 -2.58
N VAL A 40 19.24 -0.91 -3.82
CA VAL A 40 19.85 -2.09 -4.47
C VAL A 40 21.38 -1.91 -4.65
N VAL A 41 21.92 -0.72 -4.37
CA VAL A 41 23.38 -0.44 -4.42
C VAL A 41 24.15 -1.36 -3.47
N ASP A 42 23.76 -1.38 -2.19
CA ASP A 42 24.23 -2.36 -1.20
C ASP A 42 23.08 -3.30 -0.85
N LEU A 43 22.86 -4.26 -1.74
CA LEU A 43 21.73 -5.16 -1.61
C LEU A 43 21.84 -6.08 -0.38
N GLU A 44 23.05 -6.47 0.03
CA GLU A 44 23.20 -7.35 1.20
C GLU A 44 22.73 -6.64 2.48
N ALA A 45 23.15 -5.40 2.70
CA ALA A 45 22.69 -4.61 3.84
C ALA A 45 21.17 -4.41 3.83
N THR A 46 20.59 -4.12 2.67
CA THR A 46 19.13 -3.98 2.52
C THR A 46 18.41 -5.29 2.82
N LEU A 47 18.86 -6.43 2.25
CA LEU A 47 18.21 -7.73 2.46
C LEU A 47 18.28 -8.20 3.90
N ARG A 48 19.35 -7.90 4.64
CA ARG A 48 19.42 -8.19 6.09
C ARG A 48 18.31 -7.49 6.86
N LYS A 49 18.03 -6.22 6.56
CA LYS A 49 16.91 -5.49 7.17
C LYS A 49 15.56 -6.06 6.75
N VAL A 50 15.37 -6.30 5.46
CA VAL A 50 14.14 -6.92 4.93
C VAL A 50 13.87 -8.25 5.63
N ILE A 51 14.85 -9.15 5.71
CA ILE A 51 14.73 -10.46 6.39
C ILE A 51 14.40 -10.28 7.88
N ALA A 52 14.97 -9.28 8.55
CA ALA A 52 14.64 -8.97 9.95
C ALA A 52 13.20 -8.45 10.16
N GLY A 53 12.53 -7.99 9.09
CA GLY A 53 11.10 -7.71 9.09
C GLY A 53 10.23 -8.96 8.87
N GLY A 54 10.83 -10.03 8.36
CA GLY A 54 10.24 -11.37 8.22
C GLY A 54 9.26 -11.55 7.06
N PRO A 55 9.54 -11.16 5.80
CA PRO A 55 8.66 -11.48 4.67
C PRO A 55 8.54 -12.99 4.47
N ASP A 56 7.54 -13.46 3.72
CA ASP A 56 7.39 -14.89 3.44
C ASP A 56 8.33 -15.34 2.32
N ALA A 57 8.54 -14.48 1.32
CA ALA A 57 9.48 -14.73 0.24
C ALA A 57 10.23 -13.48 -0.21
N ILE A 58 11.39 -13.67 -0.84
CA ILE A 58 12.15 -12.61 -1.50
C ILE A 58 12.47 -13.04 -2.94
N LEU A 59 12.12 -12.19 -3.90
CA LEU A 59 12.46 -12.35 -5.31
C LEU A 59 13.82 -11.71 -5.61
N VAL A 60 14.75 -12.53 -6.11
CA VAL A 60 16.10 -12.14 -6.50
C VAL A 60 16.42 -12.65 -7.91
N SER A 61 17.46 -12.10 -8.55
CA SER A 61 18.02 -12.71 -9.76
C SER A 61 18.89 -13.93 -9.44
N LEU A 62 19.14 -14.80 -10.43
CA LEU A 62 20.03 -15.95 -10.25
C LEU A 62 21.44 -15.56 -9.77
N GLY A 63 21.99 -14.46 -10.29
CA GLY A 63 23.30 -13.94 -9.88
C GLY A 63 23.30 -13.48 -8.42
N GLN A 64 22.23 -12.80 -7.99
CA GLN A 64 22.05 -12.41 -6.59
C GLN A 64 21.87 -13.63 -5.68
N ALA A 65 21.09 -14.64 -6.11
CA ALA A 65 20.91 -15.89 -5.36
C ALA A 65 22.24 -16.60 -5.10
N ARG A 66 23.13 -16.67 -6.10
CA ARG A 66 24.47 -17.27 -5.95
C ARG A 66 25.35 -16.49 -4.96
N LYS A 67 25.29 -15.15 -5.00
CA LYS A 67 26.13 -14.28 -4.17
C LYS A 67 25.63 -14.15 -2.73
N LEU A 68 24.31 -14.10 -2.54
CA LEU A 68 23.64 -13.75 -1.28
C LEU A 68 22.86 -14.91 -0.68
N GLY A 69 23.02 -16.13 -1.21
CA GLY A 69 22.31 -17.33 -0.76
C GLY A 69 22.51 -17.64 0.72
N HIS A 70 23.62 -17.21 1.33
CA HIS A 70 23.86 -17.36 2.77
C HIS A 70 22.81 -16.65 3.63
N LEU A 71 22.16 -15.60 3.12
CA LEU A 71 21.08 -14.91 3.83
C LEU A 71 19.81 -15.77 3.96
N PHE A 72 19.67 -16.79 3.10
CA PHE A 72 18.52 -17.69 3.07
C PHE A 72 18.79 -19.02 3.82
N ALA A 73 19.99 -19.18 4.37
CA ALA A 73 20.44 -20.43 4.99
C ALA A 73 20.02 -20.54 6.47
N SER A 74 18.74 -20.32 6.78
CA SER A 74 18.20 -20.57 8.13
C SER A 74 16.78 -21.13 8.07
N ARG A 75 16.33 -21.81 9.13
CA ARG A 75 14.97 -22.39 9.18
C ARG A 75 13.88 -21.32 9.12
N SER A 76 14.14 -20.13 9.65
CA SER A 76 13.23 -18.99 9.65
C SER A 76 13.48 -18.04 8.47
N ALA A 77 14.35 -18.40 7.52
CA ALA A 77 14.58 -17.56 6.35
C ALA A 77 13.35 -17.56 5.43
N PRO A 78 13.08 -16.43 4.75
CA PRO A 78 12.05 -16.38 3.71
C PRO A 78 12.35 -17.39 2.60
N ALA A 79 11.32 -17.78 1.88
CA ALA A 79 11.46 -18.50 0.62
C ALA A 79 12.24 -17.67 -0.41
N MET A 80 13.11 -18.33 -1.17
CA MET A 80 13.83 -17.71 -2.27
C MET A 80 13.04 -17.89 -3.57
N LEU A 81 12.65 -16.78 -4.19
CA LEU A 81 12.13 -16.76 -5.56
C LEU A 81 13.23 -16.30 -6.51
N VAL A 82 13.34 -16.93 -7.68
CA VAL A 82 14.35 -16.59 -8.70
C VAL A 82 13.70 -16.07 -9.96
N ARG A 83 14.08 -14.86 -10.37
CA ARG A 83 13.78 -14.31 -11.70
C ARG A 83 14.59 -15.07 -12.75
N VAL A 84 13.92 -15.65 -13.74
CA VAL A 84 14.56 -16.53 -14.75
C VAL A 84 14.78 -15.90 -16.13
N ASP A 85 14.26 -14.71 -16.34
CA ASP A 85 14.30 -13.92 -17.56
C ASP A 85 14.67 -12.46 -17.25
N TRP A 86 15.00 -11.72 -18.29
CA TRP A 86 15.43 -10.33 -18.23
C TRP A 86 14.67 -9.51 -19.27
N THR A 87 14.44 -8.23 -18.98
CA THR A 87 13.89 -7.29 -19.96
C THR A 87 14.49 -5.89 -19.83
N ASN A 88 14.45 -5.12 -20.92
CA ASN A 88 14.68 -3.68 -20.93
C ASN A 88 13.39 -2.84 -20.82
N ALA A 89 12.20 -3.46 -20.80
CA ALA A 89 10.91 -2.78 -20.99
C ALA A 89 10.66 -1.59 -20.05
N PHE A 90 11.24 -1.62 -18.84
CA PHE A 90 11.06 -0.60 -17.82
C PHE A 90 12.02 0.59 -17.92
N ARG A 91 12.91 0.61 -18.93
CA ARG A 91 13.90 1.69 -19.14
C ARG A 91 13.30 2.79 -20.01
N ASP A 92 12.59 3.72 -19.38
CA ASP A 92 12.06 4.90 -20.07
C ASP A 92 13.17 5.90 -20.49
N LYS A 93 12.77 6.99 -21.14
CA LYS A 93 13.66 8.04 -21.67
C LYS A 93 14.58 8.73 -20.64
N THR A 94 14.33 8.54 -19.34
CA THR A 94 15.14 9.13 -18.25
C THR A 94 16.33 8.26 -17.88
N TYR A 95 16.36 6.99 -18.31
CA TYR A 95 17.49 6.09 -18.05
C TYR A 95 18.66 6.37 -19.01
N THR A 96 19.88 6.09 -18.56
CA THR A 96 21.11 6.21 -19.38
C THR A 96 21.07 5.36 -20.65
N LEU A 97 20.40 4.20 -20.58
CA LEU A 97 20.18 3.28 -21.70
C LEU A 97 18.68 3.03 -21.88
N PRO A 98 17.94 3.99 -22.46
CA PRO A 98 16.50 3.86 -22.65
C PRO A 98 16.17 2.76 -23.68
N ALA A 99 15.06 2.06 -23.49
CA ALA A 99 14.61 1.04 -24.43
C ALA A 99 14.08 1.70 -25.72
N ARG A 100 14.57 1.23 -26.89
CA ARG A 100 14.04 1.63 -28.21
C ARG A 100 12.96 0.68 -28.70
N SER A 101 13.11 -0.60 -28.36
CA SER A 101 12.13 -1.66 -28.53
C SER A 101 12.18 -2.53 -27.28
N ILE A 102 11.05 -3.18 -26.97
CA ILE A 102 10.97 -4.15 -25.89
C ILE A 102 11.80 -5.37 -26.28
N GLN A 103 12.68 -5.78 -25.38
CA GLN A 103 13.54 -6.94 -25.50
C GLN A 103 13.37 -7.78 -24.24
N PHE A 104 13.40 -9.09 -24.40
CA PHE A 104 13.35 -10.04 -23.31
C PHE A 104 14.27 -11.22 -23.63
N ASN A 105 14.85 -11.84 -22.60
CA ASN A 105 15.76 -12.97 -22.75
C ASN A 105 15.66 -13.91 -21.56
N LYS A 106 15.75 -15.21 -21.81
CA LYS A 106 16.03 -16.21 -20.77
C LYS A 106 17.43 -15.98 -20.21
N VAL A 107 17.54 -15.85 -18.89
CA VAL A 107 18.83 -15.64 -18.19
C VAL A 107 19.16 -16.75 -17.19
N ALA A 108 18.21 -17.66 -16.94
CA ALA A 108 18.40 -18.83 -16.09
C ALA A 108 17.52 -19.98 -16.58
N THR A 109 17.92 -21.20 -16.27
CA THR A 109 17.07 -22.40 -16.38
C THR A 109 16.38 -22.73 -15.04
N VAL A 110 15.28 -23.49 -15.07
CA VAL A 110 14.64 -23.96 -13.84
C VAL A 110 15.58 -24.87 -13.06
N LYS A 111 16.38 -25.68 -13.76
CA LYS A 111 17.42 -26.53 -13.16
C LYS A 111 18.44 -25.71 -12.36
N GLU A 112 18.85 -24.54 -12.83
CA GLU A 112 19.74 -23.66 -12.08
C GLU A 112 19.06 -23.05 -10.85
N ALA A 113 17.77 -22.69 -10.95
CA ALA A 113 16.99 -22.24 -9.81
C ALA A 113 16.90 -23.32 -8.71
N VAL A 114 16.70 -24.59 -9.10
CA VAL A 114 16.75 -25.73 -8.17
C VAL A 114 18.10 -25.81 -7.45
N LYS A 115 19.22 -25.65 -8.17
CA LYS A 115 20.57 -25.73 -7.60
C LYS A 115 20.85 -24.67 -6.53
N VAL A 116 20.22 -23.50 -6.61
CA VAL A 116 20.36 -22.44 -5.60
C VAL A 116 19.33 -22.53 -4.47
N GLY A 117 18.48 -23.56 -4.48
CA GLY A 117 17.48 -23.79 -3.44
C GLY A 117 16.23 -22.91 -3.58
N ALA A 118 15.91 -22.46 -4.80
CA ALA A 118 14.70 -21.70 -5.05
C ALA A 118 13.43 -22.48 -4.66
N ALA A 119 12.48 -21.78 -4.05
CA ALA A 119 11.12 -22.27 -3.79
C ALA A 119 10.17 -22.01 -4.97
N GLY A 120 10.53 -21.12 -5.89
CA GLY A 120 9.73 -20.83 -7.08
C GLY A 120 10.55 -20.00 -8.07
N VAL A 121 10.11 -20.01 -9.31
CA VAL A 121 10.65 -19.14 -10.35
C VAL A 121 9.62 -18.11 -10.77
N VAL A 122 10.07 -16.94 -11.19
CA VAL A 122 9.21 -15.88 -11.69
C VAL A 122 9.64 -15.54 -13.12
N THR A 123 8.70 -15.50 -14.06
CA THR A 123 8.91 -15.04 -15.46
C THR A 123 7.97 -13.88 -15.82
N TYR A 124 8.34 -12.99 -16.74
CA TYR A 124 7.43 -11.99 -17.29
C TYR A 124 6.52 -12.65 -18.32
N LEU A 125 5.35 -12.04 -18.56
CA LEU A 125 4.54 -12.27 -19.74
C LEU A 125 4.05 -10.91 -20.24
N PHE A 126 4.66 -10.41 -21.31
CA PHE A 126 4.27 -9.13 -21.90
C PHE A 126 3.27 -9.32 -23.03
N LEU A 127 2.19 -8.53 -23.03
CA LEU A 127 1.22 -8.45 -24.13
C LEU A 127 1.12 -7.01 -24.64
N GLY A 128 0.91 -6.82 -25.94
CA GLY A 128 0.72 -5.48 -26.52
C GLY A 128 1.92 -4.90 -27.29
N PHE A 129 2.92 -5.73 -27.58
CA PHE A 129 4.07 -5.38 -28.42
C PHE A 129 4.29 -6.45 -29.50
N ASP A 130 5.11 -6.16 -30.51
CA ASP A 130 5.20 -7.01 -31.71
C ASP A 130 5.84 -8.38 -31.45
N GLY A 131 6.67 -8.51 -30.40
CA GLY A 131 7.36 -9.75 -30.04
C GLY A 131 6.61 -10.62 -29.03
N GLU A 132 5.29 -10.44 -28.86
CA GLU A 132 4.55 -11.15 -27.81
C GLU A 132 4.50 -12.67 -27.99
N ASN A 133 4.46 -13.16 -29.24
CA ASN A 133 4.43 -14.61 -29.53
C ASN A 133 5.73 -15.30 -29.12
N ASP A 134 6.88 -14.67 -29.40
CA ASP A 134 8.19 -15.18 -28.99
C ASP A 134 8.32 -15.19 -27.46
N HIS A 135 7.71 -14.22 -26.78
CA HIS A 135 7.70 -14.17 -25.33
C HIS A 135 6.79 -15.26 -24.74
N ILE A 136 5.64 -15.52 -25.36
CA ILE A 136 4.76 -16.65 -24.99
C ILE A 136 5.52 -17.97 -25.11
N ALA A 137 6.24 -18.21 -26.22
CA ALA A 137 7.01 -19.43 -26.42
C ALA A 137 8.09 -19.63 -25.34
N MET A 138 8.74 -18.55 -24.88
CA MET A 138 9.69 -18.61 -23.76
C MET A 138 9.00 -19.01 -22.45
N VAL A 139 7.81 -18.49 -22.19
CA VAL A 139 7.02 -18.84 -20.99
C VAL A 139 6.55 -20.30 -21.05
N GLU A 140 6.16 -20.80 -22.21
CA GLU A 140 5.83 -22.23 -22.42
C GLU A 140 7.01 -23.14 -22.10
N GLU A 141 8.22 -22.76 -22.51
CA GLU A 141 9.45 -23.49 -22.17
C GLU A 141 9.65 -23.56 -20.64
N PHE A 142 9.47 -22.43 -19.95
CA PHE A 142 9.56 -22.41 -18.48
C PHE A 142 8.47 -23.24 -17.81
N SER A 143 7.24 -23.22 -18.33
CA SER A 143 6.12 -24.03 -17.83
C SER A 143 6.44 -25.52 -17.89
N SER A 144 6.91 -26.00 -19.05
CA SER A 144 7.33 -27.39 -19.23
C SER A 144 8.51 -27.79 -18.32
N GLU A 145 9.52 -26.92 -18.17
CA GLU A 145 10.62 -27.15 -17.23
C GLU A 145 10.11 -27.18 -15.77
N CYS A 146 9.19 -26.31 -15.40
CA CYS A 146 8.64 -26.23 -14.04
C CYS A 146 7.88 -27.51 -13.66
N GLU A 147 7.10 -28.07 -14.58
CA GLU A 147 6.47 -29.38 -14.38
C GLU A 147 7.51 -30.48 -14.16
N THR A 148 8.55 -30.52 -15.00
CA THR A 148 9.63 -31.52 -14.90
C THR A 148 10.32 -31.49 -13.53
N TRP A 149 10.55 -30.30 -12.98
CA TRP A 149 11.26 -30.12 -11.71
C TRP A 149 10.36 -29.93 -10.49
N ASN A 150 9.03 -30.00 -10.66
CA ASN A 150 8.03 -29.66 -9.65
C ASN A 150 8.29 -28.29 -9.01
N MET A 151 8.71 -27.32 -9.82
CA MET A 151 9.00 -25.95 -9.39
C MET A 151 7.75 -25.08 -9.59
N PRO A 152 7.28 -24.35 -8.57
CA PRO A 152 6.24 -23.35 -8.76
C PRO A 152 6.64 -22.29 -9.78
N LEU A 153 5.78 -22.09 -10.78
CA LEU A 153 5.90 -21.04 -11.78
C LEU A 153 5.01 -19.86 -11.40
N ILE A 154 5.62 -18.72 -11.10
CA ILE A 154 4.94 -17.45 -10.92
C ILE A 154 5.05 -16.65 -12.22
N ILE A 155 3.92 -16.39 -12.88
CA ILE A 155 3.92 -15.56 -14.09
C ILE A 155 3.57 -14.12 -13.70
N GLU A 156 4.33 -13.16 -14.23
CA GLU A 156 4.08 -11.73 -14.10
C GLU A 156 3.48 -11.16 -15.39
N PRO A 157 2.15 -11.29 -15.58
CA PRO A 157 1.46 -10.78 -16.75
C PRO A 157 1.38 -9.24 -16.73
N LEU A 158 1.90 -8.61 -17.77
CA LEU A 158 2.00 -7.16 -17.87
C LEU A 158 1.63 -6.68 -19.28
N PRO A 159 0.62 -5.81 -19.42
CA PRO A 159 0.43 -5.05 -20.65
C PRO A 159 1.63 -4.13 -20.87
N MET A 160 2.35 -4.33 -21.97
CA MET A 160 3.51 -3.53 -22.34
C MET A 160 3.58 -3.31 -23.86
N GLY A 161 3.88 -2.08 -24.28
CA GLY A 161 4.10 -1.74 -25.69
C GLY A 161 3.08 -0.77 -26.28
N PRO A 162 3.19 -0.48 -27.59
CA PRO A 162 2.44 0.59 -28.25
C PRO A 162 0.93 0.33 -28.34
N ARG A 163 0.47 -0.92 -28.17
CA ARG A 163 -0.96 -1.26 -28.17
C ARG A 163 -1.65 -1.04 -26.81
N VAL A 164 -0.88 -0.68 -25.78
CA VAL A 164 -1.38 -0.43 -24.43
C VAL A 164 -1.72 1.04 -24.27
N THR A 165 -2.97 1.31 -23.91
CA THR A 165 -3.49 2.66 -23.66
C THR A 165 -4.16 2.71 -22.29
N LYS A 166 -4.46 3.90 -21.79
CA LYS A 166 -5.26 4.02 -20.54
C LYS A 166 -6.67 3.42 -20.70
N ALA A 167 -7.27 3.53 -21.88
CA ALA A 167 -8.65 3.11 -22.13
C ALA A 167 -8.82 1.58 -22.13
N ASN A 168 -7.79 0.84 -22.56
CA ASN A 168 -7.84 -0.63 -22.63
C ASN A 168 -6.96 -1.31 -21.56
N TYR A 169 -6.35 -0.56 -20.63
CA TYR A 169 -5.38 -1.12 -19.70
C TYR A 169 -5.95 -2.28 -18.87
N VAL A 170 -7.11 -2.08 -18.25
CA VAL A 170 -7.77 -3.10 -17.41
C VAL A 170 -8.10 -4.35 -18.22
N ASP A 171 -8.66 -4.19 -19.42
CA ASP A 171 -8.98 -5.33 -20.30
C ASP A 171 -7.72 -6.07 -20.75
N MET A 172 -6.61 -5.36 -20.98
CA MET A 172 -5.33 -5.99 -21.28
C MET A 172 -4.75 -6.74 -20.08
N VAL A 173 -4.90 -6.23 -18.86
CA VAL A 173 -4.49 -6.95 -17.64
C VAL A 173 -5.30 -8.23 -17.50
N LYS A 174 -6.63 -8.19 -17.66
CA LYS A 174 -7.51 -9.37 -17.62
C LYS A 174 -7.07 -10.42 -18.64
N ARG A 175 -6.87 -10.02 -19.90
CA ARG A 175 -6.38 -10.91 -20.97
C ARG A 175 -5.01 -11.50 -20.67
N ALA A 176 -4.10 -10.72 -20.08
CA ALA A 176 -2.77 -11.20 -19.71
C ALA A 176 -2.83 -12.22 -18.56
N VAL A 177 -3.73 -12.01 -17.60
CA VAL A 177 -4.00 -12.96 -16.51
C VAL A 177 -4.56 -14.26 -17.06
N GLU A 178 -5.62 -14.23 -17.88
CA GLU A 178 -6.18 -15.43 -18.52
C GLU A 178 -5.10 -16.19 -19.29
N LYS A 179 -4.29 -15.48 -20.09
CA LYS A 179 -3.20 -16.10 -20.84
C LYS A 179 -2.17 -16.75 -19.92
N ALA A 180 -1.82 -16.12 -18.80
CA ALA A 180 -0.89 -16.69 -17.83
C ALA A 180 -1.46 -17.94 -17.15
N VAL A 181 -2.76 -17.98 -16.85
CA VAL A 181 -3.44 -19.18 -16.33
C VAL A 181 -3.31 -20.33 -17.32
N GLU A 182 -3.65 -20.10 -18.60
CA GLU A 182 -3.56 -21.11 -19.66
C GLU A 182 -2.12 -21.58 -19.93
N LEU A 183 -1.12 -20.74 -19.65
CA LEU A 183 0.30 -21.09 -19.76
C LEU A 183 0.84 -21.88 -18.55
N GLY A 184 0.00 -22.19 -17.56
CA GLY A 184 0.37 -23.03 -16.42
C GLY A 184 0.97 -22.27 -15.24
N ALA A 185 0.55 -21.02 -15.01
CA ALA A 185 0.89 -20.30 -13.78
C ALA A 185 0.37 -21.05 -12.54
N ASP A 186 1.23 -21.25 -11.55
CA ASP A 186 0.84 -21.75 -10.22
C ASP A 186 0.46 -20.59 -9.28
N ALA A 187 0.99 -19.40 -9.55
CA ALA A 187 0.59 -18.13 -8.95
C ALA A 187 0.84 -16.98 -9.94
N LEU A 188 0.17 -15.85 -9.72
CA LEU A 188 0.25 -14.69 -10.60
C LEU A 188 0.80 -13.48 -9.85
N LYS A 189 1.64 -12.70 -10.54
CA LYS A 189 2.13 -11.40 -10.07
C LYS A 189 1.57 -10.30 -10.97
N VAL A 190 0.54 -9.59 -10.50
CA VAL A 190 -0.36 -8.80 -11.37
C VAL A 190 -0.34 -7.31 -11.01
N PRO A 191 -0.33 -6.37 -11.99
CA PRO A 191 -0.39 -4.93 -11.70
C PRO A 191 -1.73 -4.54 -11.08
N TYR A 192 -1.67 -3.73 -10.01
CA TYR A 192 -2.89 -3.09 -9.50
C TYR A 192 -3.49 -2.18 -10.57
N THR A 193 -4.78 -2.33 -10.83
CA THR A 193 -5.49 -1.54 -11.85
C THR A 193 -5.77 -0.10 -11.42
N GLY A 194 -5.60 0.19 -10.12
CA GLY A 194 -5.73 1.53 -9.54
C GLY A 194 -6.97 1.73 -8.68
N ASP A 195 -7.89 0.76 -8.67
CA ASP A 195 -9.07 0.74 -7.81
C ASP A 195 -9.49 -0.71 -7.50
N PRO A 196 -10.13 -0.97 -6.35
CA PRO A 196 -10.45 -2.33 -5.91
C PRO A 196 -11.56 -2.98 -6.75
N TYR A 197 -12.42 -2.20 -7.42
CA TYR A 197 -13.53 -2.74 -8.21
C TYR A 197 -13.03 -3.37 -9.51
N SER A 198 -12.25 -2.61 -10.29
CA SER A 198 -11.66 -3.13 -11.52
C SER A 198 -10.63 -4.23 -11.23
N PHE A 199 -9.94 -4.15 -10.08
CA PHE A 199 -8.97 -5.18 -9.70
C PHE A 199 -9.65 -6.50 -9.30
N LYS A 200 -10.84 -6.44 -8.71
CA LYS A 200 -11.63 -7.63 -8.42
C LYS A 200 -11.97 -8.41 -9.69
N GLU A 201 -12.32 -7.74 -10.79
CA GLU A 201 -12.54 -8.41 -12.09
C GLU A 201 -11.27 -9.14 -12.58
N VAL A 202 -10.09 -8.56 -12.32
CA VAL A 202 -8.81 -9.20 -12.65
C VAL A 202 -8.55 -10.44 -11.79
N VAL A 203 -8.89 -10.39 -10.49
CA VAL A 203 -8.80 -11.56 -9.61
C VAL A 203 -9.77 -12.65 -10.07
N GLU A 204 -10.98 -12.31 -10.49
CA GLU A 204 -11.94 -13.28 -11.03
C GLU A 204 -11.43 -13.96 -12.31
N ALA A 205 -10.76 -13.22 -13.19
CA ALA A 205 -10.12 -13.75 -14.40
C ALA A 205 -8.99 -14.77 -14.13
N SER A 206 -8.43 -14.79 -12.90
CA SER A 206 -7.37 -15.75 -12.52
C SER A 206 -7.85 -17.19 -12.37
N SER A 207 -9.17 -17.44 -12.43
CA SER A 207 -9.76 -18.78 -12.32
C SER A 207 -9.32 -19.56 -11.07
N GLY A 208 -9.09 -18.84 -9.96
CA GLY A 208 -8.70 -19.41 -8.66
C GLY A 208 -7.19 -19.63 -8.49
N ILE A 209 -6.36 -19.20 -9.44
CA ILE A 209 -4.91 -19.11 -9.24
C ILE A 209 -4.60 -17.96 -8.26
N PRO A 210 -3.75 -18.16 -7.24
CA PRO A 210 -3.38 -17.12 -6.29
C PRO A 210 -2.82 -15.87 -6.98
N VAL A 211 -3.44 -14.71 -6.75
CA VAL A 211 -3.01 -13.41 -7.27
C VAL A 211 -2.24 -12.64 -6.21
N LEU A 212 -1.00 -12.28 -6.52
CA LEU A 212 -0.17 -11.37 -5.75
C LEU A 212 -0.03 -10.05 -6.50
N VAL A 213 -0.27 -8.94 -5.82
CA VAL A 213 -0.21 -7.63 -6.48
C VAL A 213 1.24 -7.15 -6.57
N LEU A 214 1.71 -6.87 -7.79
CA LEU A 214 3.04 -6.28 -7.96
C LEU A 214 3.06 -4.82 -7.51
N GLY A 215 4.18 -4.45 -6.89
CA GLY A 215 4.55 -3.05 -6.71
C GLY A 215 4.92 -2.40 -8.04
N GLY A 216 4.63 -1.11 -8.20
CA GLY A 216 4.85 -0.41 -9.47
C GLY A 216 4.47 1.06 -9.37
N TYR A 217 3.39 1.33 -8.64
CA TYR A 217 3.11 2.66 -8.10
C TYR A 217 4.16 3.01 -7.03
N LYS A 218 4.61 4.26 -7.03
CA LYS A 218 5.48 4.79 -5.98
C LYS A 218 4.57 5.36 -4.91
N ALA A 219 4.44 4.64 -3.80
CA ALA A 219 3.76 5.17 -2.62
C ALA A 219 4.45 6.46 -2.16
N LEU A 220 3.67 7.48 -1.81
CA LEU A 220 4.21 8.73 -1.25
C LEU A 220 4.47 8.58 0.25
N SER A 221 3.72 7.69 0.90
CA SER A 221 3.83 7.39 2.32
C SER A 221 3.73 5.88 2.59
N ILE A 222 4.13 5.45 3.80
CA ILE A 222 3.88 4.07 4.25
C ILE A 222 2.38 3.78 4.30
N ARG A 223 1.56 4.77 4.67
CA ARG A 223 0.11 4.67 4.70
C ARG A 223 -0.45 4.28 3.34
N ASP A 224 -0.01 4.90 2.24
CA ASP A 224 -0.50 4.56 0.90
C ASP A 224 -0.18 3.09 0.55
N SER A 225 0.96 2.59 1.03
CA SER A 225 1.33 1.19 0.83
C SER A 225 0.41 0.25 1.61
N LEU A 226 0.07 0.61 2.84
CA LEU A 226 -0.85 -0.13 3.70
C LEU A 226 -2.31 -0.08 3.18
N GLU A 227 -2.76 1.05 2.65
CA GLU A 227 -4.09 1.20 2.04
C GLU A 227 -4.23 0.33 0.79
N VAL A 228 -3.24 0.33 -0.11
CA VAL A 228 -3.27 -0.56 -1.27
C VAL A 228 -3.27 -2.03 -0.87
N ILE A 229 -2.51 -2.42 0.16
CA ILE A 229 -2.57 -3.79 0.70
C ILE A 229 -4.00 -4.11 1.14
N SER A 230 -4.66 -3.22 1.89
CA SER A 230 -6.05 -3.44 2.32
C SER A 230 -6.98 -3.61 1.12
N GLU A 231 -6.93 -2.69 0.15
CA GLU A 231 -7.77 -2.70 -1.05
C GLU A 231 -7.63 -3.99 -1.86
N VAL A 232 -6.40 -4.47 -2.06
CA VAL A 232 -6.17 -5.67 -2.88
C VAL A 232 -6.54 -6.95 -2.17
N LEU A 233 -6.38 -7.01 -0.85
CA LEU A 233 -6.85 -8.15 -0.04
C LEU A 233 -8.39 -8.22 -0.06
N ASP A 234 -9.07 -7.07 0.01
CA ASP A 234 -10.53 -6.95 -0.10
C ASP A 234 -11.03 -7.34 -1.51
N ALA A 235 -10.24 -7.04 -2.55
CA ALA A 235 -10.52 -7.46 -3.92
C ALA A 235 -10.26 -8.97 -4.18
N GLY A 236 -9.69 -9.70 -3.21
CA GLY A 236 -9.48 -11.15 -3.27
C GLY A 236 -8.06 -11.60 -3.64
N ALA A 237 -7.10 -10.69 -3.76
CA ALA A 237 -5.69 -11.08 -3.89
C ALA A 237 -5.21 -11.81 -2.62
N VAL A 238 -4.27 -12.73 -2.76
CA VAL A 238 -3.68 -13.43 -1.61
C VAL A 238 -2.58 -12.61 -0.93
N GLY A 239 -2.10 -11.56 -1.57
CA GLY A 239 -1.01 -10.77 -1.01
C GLY A 239 -0.34 -9.85 -2.02
N VAL A 240 0.91 -9.49 -1.74
CA VAL A 240 1.66 -8.51 -2.54
C VAL A 240 3.10 -8.95 -2.81
N VAL A 241 3.64 -8.46 -3.93
CA VAL A 241 5.05 -8.53 -4.30
C VAL A 241 5.58 -7.10 -4.41
N PHE A 242 6.05 -6.54 -3.29
CA PHE A 242 6.52 -5.15 -3.23
C PHE A 242 8.03 -5.04 -3.42
N GLY A 243 8.43 -4.18 -4.35
CA GLY A 243 9.83 -3.90 -4.63
C GLY A 243 10.29 -2.59 -4.01
N ARG A 244 10.27 -1.54 -4.84
CA ARG A 244 10.76 -0.19 -4.48
C ARG A 244 10.14 0.39 -3.21
N ASN A 245 8.86 0.10 -2.92
CA ASN A 245 8.18 0.57 -1.70
C ASN A 245 8.77 -0.02 -0.41
N VAL A 246 9.55 -1.10 -0.49
CA VAL A 246 10.24 -1.71 0.67
C VAL A 246 11.74 -1.43 0.59
N VAL A 247 12.40 -1.80 -0.52
CA VAL A 247 13.87 -1.72 -0.59
C VAL A 247 14.41 -0.29 -0.58
N GLN A 248 13.58 0.72 -0.92
CA GLN A 248 13.96 2.13 -0.90
C GLN A 248 13.49 2.89 0.34
N ASP A 249 12.74 2.22 1.21
CA ASP A 249 12.28 2.77 2.48
C ASP A 249 13.49 3.01 3.41
N PRO A 250 13.53 4.10 4.19
CA PRO A 250 14.59 4.30 5.18
C PRO A 250 14.66 3.19 6.25
N ASN A 251 13.53 2.56 6.58
CA ASN A 251 13.40 1.50 7.58
C ASN A 251 12.69 0.25 6.99
N PRO A 252 13.35 -0.51 6.08
CA PRO A 252 12.71 -1.64 5.39
C PRO A 252 12.17 -2.73 6.34
N ASP A 253 12.81 -2.93 7.49
CA ASP A 253 12.37 -3.92 8.49
C ASP A 253 11.05 -3.50 9.16
N GLU A 254 10.91 -2.22 9.54
CA GLU A 254 9.65 -1.68 10.06
C GLU A 254 8.55 -1.74 9.00
N ALA A 255 8.85 -1.32 7.76
CA ALA A 255 7.90 -1.36 6.66
C ALA A 255 7.33 -2.78 6.44
N VAL A 256 8.20 -3.80 6.38
CA VAL A 256 7.77 -5.20 6.26
C VAL A 256 6.92 -5.63 7.46
N ARG A 257 7.30 -5.31 8.70
CA ARG A 257 6.49 -5.66 9.89
C ARG A 257 5.09 -5.06 9.83
N LEU A 258 4.96 -3.80 9.42
CA LEU A 258 3.66 -3.13 9.29
C LEU A 258 2.80 -3.78 8.19
N MET A 259 3.41 -4.11 7.04
CA MET A 259 2.70 -4.81 5.96
C MET A 259 2.20 -6.20 6.42
N ARG A 260 3.01 -6.95 7.17
CA ARG A 260 2.61 -8.26 7.73
C ARG A 260 1.42 -8.17 8.67
N ARG A 261 1.32 -7.11 9.48
CA ARG A 261 0.19 -6.90 10.41
C ARG A 261 -1.15 -6.82 9.67
N ILE A 262 -1.17 -6.24 8.47
CA ILE A 262 -2.36 -6.22 7.63
C ILE A 262 -2.56 -7.57 6.94
N ILE A 263 -1.52 -8.08 6.27
CA ILE A 263 -1.61 -9.28 5.42
C ILE A 263 -1.95 -10.53 6.24
N HIS A 264 -1.26 -10.76 7.36
CA HIS A 264 -1.43 -11.94 8.21
C HIS A 264 -2.19 -11.64 9.51
N GLY A 265 -1.98 -10.45 10.09
CA GLY A 265 -2.58 -10.07 11.37
C GLY A 265 -4.04 -9.61 11.27
N LYS A 266 -4.55 -9.36 10.06
CA LYS A 266 -5.89 -8.82 9.79
C LYS A 266 -6.19 -7.48 10.49
N GLU A 267 -5.14 -6.75 10.83
CA GLU A 267 -5.27 -5.41 11.39
C GLU A 267 -5.63 -4.40 10.31
N THR A 268 -6.42 -3.39 10.66
CA THR A 268 -6.74 -2.33 9.71
C THR A 268 -5.61 -1.30 9.65
N VAL A 269 -5.51 -0.58 8.53
CA VAL A 269 -4.61 0.59 8.41
C VAL A 269 -4.86 1.58 9.54
N THR A 270 -6.13 1.77 9.92
CA THR A 270 -6.53 2.69 10.98
C THR A 270 -5.97 2.28 12.34
N ASP A 271 -5.97 0.98 12.65
CA ASP A 271 -5.44 0.46 13.92
C ASP A 271 -3.93 0.74 14.02
N ILE A 272 -3.20 0.43 12.95
CA ILE A 272 -1.76 0.69 12.85
C ILE A 272 -1.45 2.18 13.00
N LEU A 273 -2.20 3.05 12.32
CA LEU A 273 -1.97 4.49 12.41
C LEU A 273 -2.29 5.03 13.80
N ARG A 274 -3.31 4.50 14.48
CA ARG A 274 -3.70 4.92 15.83
C ARG A 274 -2.62 4.64 16.88
N GLU A 275 -1.89 3.54 16.75
CA GLU A 275 -0.78 3.22 17.66
C GLU A 275 0.42 4.17 17.51
N ARG A 276 0.56 4.75 16.32
CA ARG A 276 1.68 5.66 15.99
C ARG A 276 1.35 7.11 16.33
N ILE A 277 0.15 7.39 16.85
CA ILE A 277 -0.25 8.71 17.33
C ILE A 277 0.66 9.15 18.48
N LYS A 278 1.25 10.34 18.35
CA LYS A 278 1.98 11.01 19.42
C LYS A 278 1.11 12.14 19.99
N PRO A 279 0.57 12.00 21.21
CA PRO A 279 -0.22 13.07 21.81
C PRO A 279 0.64 14.28 22.21
N PRO A 280 0.08 15.51 22.17
CA PRO A 280 -1.23 15.84 21.63
C PRO A 280 -1.20 15.93 20.09
N VAL A 281 -2.25 15.43 19.43
CA VAL A 281 -2.44 15.58 17.98
C VAL A 281 -2.84 17.01 17.69
N ARG A 282 -1.95 17.80 17.09
CA ARG A 282 -2.24 19.19 16.71
C ARG A 282 -2.50 19.29 15.21
N ILE A 283 -3.60 19.98 14.85
CA ILE A 283 -3.87 20.36 13.47
C ILE A 283 -3.21 21.70 13.19
N LEU A 284 -2.25 21.71 12.28
CA LEU A 284 -1.58 22.90 11.76
C LEU A 284 -2.37 23.47 10.58
N VAL A 285 -2.45 24.79 10.51
CA VAL A 285 -3.16 25.54 9.46
C VAL A 285 -2.18 26.37 8.65
N ASP A 286 -2.22 26.20 7.33
CA ASP A 286 -1.52 27.02 6.33
C ASP A 286 -2.57 27.78 5.52
N VAL A 287 -2.76 29.05 5.88
CA VAL A 287 -3.79 29.93 5.32
C VAL A 287 -3.55 30.18 3.82
N GLU A 288 -2.30 30.29 3.38
CA GLU A 288 -1.98 30.59 1.98
C GLU A 288 -2.34 29.45 1.02
N ARG A 289 -2.45 28.22 1.53
CA ARG A 289 -2.85 27.07 0.73
C ARG A 289 -4.37 26.91 0.64
N CYS A 290 -5.13 27.52 1.55
CA CYS A 290 -6.57 27.31 1.61
C CYS A 290 -7.27 27.98 0.42
N SER A 291 -8.10 27.21 -0.26
CA SER A 291 -8.87 27.67 -1.42
C SER A 291 -10.33 28.01 -1.10
N GLY A 292 -10.75 27.89 0.16
CA GLY A 292 -12.15 28.11 0.54
C GLY A 292 -13.13 27.05 0.00
N CYS A 293 -12.69 25.82 -0.28
CA CYS A 293 -13.56 24.80 -0.88
C CYS A 293 -14.57 24.15 0.10
N HIS A 294 -14.45 24.41 1.40
CA HIS A 294 -15.30 23.85 2.47
C HIS A 294 -15.34 22.32 2.58
N ILE A 295 -14.54 21.57 1.80
CA ILE A 295 -14.46 20.11 1.85
C ILE A 295 -14.13 19.60 3.27
N CYS A 296 -13.27 20.31 4.00
CA CYS A 296 -12.88 19.93 5.36
C CYS A 296 -14.06 20.01 6.36
N GLU A 297 -14.99 20.96 6.19
CA GLU A 297 -16.21 21.06 7.01
C GLU A 297 -17.20 19.95 6.66
N LEU A 298 -17.39 19.70 5.36
CA LEU A 298 -18.26 18.64 4.86
C LEU A 298 -17.77 17.25 5.29
N ALA A 299 -16.45 16.99 5.19
CA ALA A 299 -15.83 15.75 5.65
C ALA A 299 -16.03 15.54 7.16
N CYS A 300 -15.87 16.61 7.96
CA CYS A 300 -16.10 16.55 9.39
C CYS A 300 -17.57 16.22 9.71
N SER A 301 -18.51 17.01 9.19
CA SER A 301 -19.94 16.78 9.44
C SER A 301 -20.41 15.40 8.96
N PHE A 302 -19.94 14.93 7.80
CA PHE A 302 -20.28 13.60 7.31
C PHE A 302 -19.70 12.48 8.20
N SER A 303 -18.43 12.61 8.64
CA SER A 303 -17.80 11.59 9.47
C SER A 303 -18.55 11.37 10.79
N HIS A 304 -18.98 12.45 11.44
CA HIS A 304 -19.59 12.40 12.76
C HIS A 304 -21.12 12.32 12.74
N GLU A 305 -21.77 13.08 11.86
CA GLU A 305 -23.23 13.27 11.84
C GLU A 305 -23.92 12.56 10.68
N LYS A 306 -23.14 11.94 9.77
CA LYS A 306 -23.64 11.27 8.54
C LYS A 306 -24.44 12.19 7.62
N VAL A 307 -24.23 13.50 7.71
CA VAL A 307 -24.84 14.51 6.86
C VAL A 307 -23.81 15.51 6.35
N PHE A 308 -24.02 16.03 5.14
CA PHE A 308 -23.18 17.08 4.56
C PHE A 308 -23.70 18.46 4.99
N ASN A 309 -23.19 18.97 6.10
CA ASN A 309 -23.64 20.26 6.64
C ASN A 309 -22.52 20.97 7.41
N SER A 310 -21.96 22.04 6.83
CA SER A 310 -20.89 22.84 7.45
C SER A 310 -21.26 23.42 8.82
N SER A 311 -22.54 23.66 9.10
CA SER A 311 -22.98 24.15 10.41
C SER A 311 -22.73 23.12 11.52
N LEU A 312 -22.71 21.83 11.19
CA LEU A 312 -22.42 20.73 12.11
C LEU A 312 -20.95 20.29 12.09
N ALA A 313 -20.08 21.01 11.39
CA ALA A 313 -18.65 20.77 11.44
C ALA A 313 -18.04 21.31 12.74
N ARG A 314 -17.02 20.59 13.25
CA ARG A 314 -16.22 20.91 14.45
C ARG A 314 -15.04 21.86 14.15
N LEU A 315 -15.04 22.43 12.95
CA LEU A 315 -14.15 23.45 12.42
C LEU A 315 -14.97 24.38 11.53
N ARG A 316 -14.40 25.50 11.12
CA ARG A 316 -15.02 26.37 10.12
C ARG A 316 -14.00 26.99 9.18
N VAL A 317 -14.42 27.38 7.99
CA VAL A 317 -13.62 28.17 7.04
C VAL A 317 -14.33 29.49 6.82
N GLU A 318 -13.62 30.61 7.03
CA GLU A 318 -14.15 31.94 6.79
C GLU A 318 -13.37 32.63 5.67
N ALA A 319 -14.09 33.35 4.81
CA ALA A 319 -13.48 34.23 3.82
C ALA A 319 -13.12 35.58 4.47
N SER A 320 -12.04 36.21 4.02
CA SER A 320 -11.77 37.62 4.30
C SER A 320 -12.84 38.52 3.67
N GLU A 321 -12.95 39.76 4.16
CA GLU A 321 -13.91 40.75 3.64
C GLU A 321 -13.76 40.99 2.14
N ASP A 322 -12.53 40.92 1.60
CA ASP A 322 -12.25 41.06 0.18
C ASP A 322 -12.47 39.77 -0.64
N GLY A 323 -12.83 38.67 0.03
CA GLY A 323 -13.08 37.36 -0.56
C GLY A 323 -11.85 36.66 -1.13
N LYS A 324 -10.64 37.19 -0.91
CA LYS A 324 -9.41 36.67 -1.55
C LYS A 324 -8.68 35.63 -0.71
N THR A 325 -8.86 35.66 0.60
CA THR A 325 -8.20 34.74 1.52
C THR A 325 -9.23 33.93 2.30
N PHE A 326 -8.89 32.70 2.60
CA PHE A 326 -9.75 31.79 3.34
C PHE A 326 -9.00 31.25 4.54
N THR A 327 -9.55 31.41 5.73
CA THR A 327 -8.91 30.98 6.98
C THR A 327 -9.66 29.80 7.56
N PRO A 328 -9.05 28.61 7.63
CA PRO A 328 -9.55 27.51 8.44
C PRO A 328 -9.34 27.79 9.92
N TYR A 329 -10.40 27.74 10.71
CA TYR A 329 -10.36 27.78 12.15
C TYR A 329 -10.61 26.39 12.72
N VAL A 330 -9.60 25.84 13.41
CA VAL A 330 -9.62 24.52 14.05
C VAL A 330 -9.37 24.66 15.55
N CYS A 331 -9.72 23.64 16.33
CA CYS A 331 -9.38 23.61 17.76
C CYS A 331 -7.85 23.64 17.94
N ASN A 332 -7.34 24.58 18.74
CA ASN A 332 -5.91 24.73 19.02
C ASN A 332 -5.45 24.02 20.30
N LEU A 333 -6.35 23.27 20.96
CA LEU A 333 -6.09 22.56 22.22
C LEU A 333 -5.57 23.48 23.36
N CYS A 334 -6.10 24.70 23.46
CA CYS A 334 -5.80 25.60 24.58
C CYS A 334 -6.49 25.24 25.91
N TYR A 335 -7.47 24.32 25.85
CA TYR A 335 -8.23 23.82 26.99
C TYR A 335 -9.02 24.85 27.81
N SER A 336 -9.23 26.08 27.30
CA SER A 336 -10.09 27.09 27.95
C SER A 336 -11.49 26.55 28.25
N CYS A 337 -12.05 25.72 27.35
CA CYS A 337 -13.34 25.07 27.55
C CYS A 337 -13.36 24.09 28.72
N VAL A 338 -12.27 23.32 28.91
CA VAL A 338 -12.12 22.39 30.03
C VAL A 338 -12.08 23.15 31.35
N ASN A 339 -11.22 24.19 31.41
CA ASN A 339 -11.05 25.01 32.61
C ASN A 339 -12.31 25.80 32.99
N ALA A 340 -13.12 26.19 32.01
CA ALA A 340 -14.35 26.95 32.24
C ALA A 340 -15.56 26.05 32.59
N CYS A 341 -15.47 24.72 32.49
CA CYS A 341 -16.61 23.84 32.70
C CYS A 341 -16.95 23.71 34.21
N PRO A 342 -18.09 24.27 34.69
CA PRO A 342 -18.40 24.28 36.12
C PRO A 342 -18.76 22.88 36.66
N ASN A 343 -19.20 21.98 35.78
CA ASN A 343 -19.67 20.64 36.14
C ASN A 343 -18.61 19.55 35.94
N GLY A 344 -17.38 19.92 35.52
CA GLY A 344 -16.32 18.95 35.24
C GLY A 344 -16.66 17.96 34.11
N ALA A 345 -17.58 18.32 33.22
CA ALA A 345 -18.07 17.46 32.15
C ALA A 345 -17.07 17.33 30.97
N LEU A 346 -16.09 18.22 30.87
CA LEU A 346 -15.08 18.21 29.80
C LEU A 346 -13.75 17.71 30.35
N LYS A 347 -13.12 16.75 29.66
CA LYS A 347 -11.82 16.19 30.03
C LYS A 347 -10.91 16.07 28.82
N VAL A 348 -9.60 16.07 29.06
CA VAL A 348 -8.60 15.86 28.00
C VAL A 348 -8.35 14.37 27.83
N ASN A 349 -8.53 13.87 26.61
CA ASN A 349 -8.14 12.52 26.23
C ASN A 349 -6.60 12.43 26.20
N SER A 350 -6.01 11.55 26.99
CA SER A 350 -4.54 11.43 27.09
C SER A 350 -3.88 10.83 25.85
N ARG A 351 -4.62 10.07 25.03
CA ARG A 351 -4.14 9.42 23.79
C ARG A 351 -4.06 10.39 22.63
N THR A 352 -5.01 11.32 22.51
CA THR A 352 -5.10 12.23 21.36
C THR A 352 -4.86 13.69 21.73
N GLY A 353 -5.05 14.06 23.00
CA GLY A 353 -5.11 15.45 23.45
C GLY A 353 -6.44 16.14 23.18
N ALA A 354 -7.43 15.47 22.56
CA ALA A 354 -8.74 16.02 22.29
C ALA A 354 -9.55 16.28 23.57
N VAL A 355 -10.59 17.11 23.46
CA VAL A 355 -11.52 17.35 24.58
C VAL A 355 -12.74 16.44 24.42
N GLU A 356 -13.03 15.66 25.45
CA GLU A 356 -14.17 14.74 25.52
C GLU A 356 -15.24 15.25 26.46
N VAL A 357 -16.50 15.01 26.10
CA VAL A 357 -17.67 15.36 26.92
C VAL A 357 -18.19 14.12 27.62
N SER A 358 -18.37 14.20 28.94
CA SER A 358 -19.14 13.24 29.72
C SER A 358 -20.64 13.61 29.64
N PRO A 359 -21.49 12.85 28.93
CA PRO A 359 -22.90 13.22 28.74
C PRO A 359 -23.66 13.33 30.06
N GLU A 360 -23.33 12.47 31.02
CA GLU A 360 -23.94 12.38 32.36
C GLU A 360 -23.74 13.66 33.19
N LEU A 361 -22.63 14.36 32.98
CA LEU A 361 -22.25 15.57 33.74
C LEU A 361 -22.60 16.87 32.99
N CYS A 362 -22.87 16.77 31.69
CA CYS A 362 -23.09 17.94 30.84
C CYS A 362 -24.53 18.43 30.98
N GLN A 363 -24.70 19.64 31.52
CA GLN A 363 -26.01 20.30 31.65
C GLN A 363 -26.37 21.19 30.45
N GLY A 364 -25.51 21.26 29.42
CA GLY A 364 -25.78 22.06 28.22
C GLY A 364 -25.73 23.58 28.41
N CYS A 365 -25.06 24.08 29.46
CA CYS A 365 -25.03 25.52 29.81
C CYS A 365 -24.32 26.45 28.80
N GLY A 366 -23.54 25.92 27.86
CA GLY A 366 -22.89 26.72 26.82
C GLY A 366 -21.60 27.45 27.22
N ILE A 367 -21.22 27.53 28.50
CA ILE A 367 -20.01 28.25 28.97
C ILE A 367 -18.74 27.86 28.22
N CYS A 368 -18.59 26.57 27.88
CA CYS A 368 -17.46 26.10 27.08
C CYS A 368 -17.38 26.74 25.69
N VAL A 369 -18.53 27.03 25.06
CA VAL A 369 -18.62 27.74 23.76
C VAL A 369 -18.14 29.17 23.91
N ASP A 370 -18.63 29.89 24.92
CA ASP A 370 -18.25 31.28 25.18
C ASP A 370 -16.76 31.43 25.52
N SER A 371 -16.20 30.45 26.23
CA SER A 371 -14.78 30.43 26.61
C SER A 371 -13.82 30.13 25.46
N CYS A 372 -14.31 29.71 24.28
CA CYS A 372 -13.47 29.29 23.17
C CYS A 372 -12.83 30.50 22.47
N PRO A 373 -11.51 30.74 22.59
CA PRO A 373 -10.88 31.91 21.98
C PRO A 373 -10.88 31.84 20.45
N VAL A 374 -10.89 30.62 19.89
CA VAL A 374 -10.94 30.39 18.43
C VAL A 374 -12.38 30.41 17.90
N LYS A 375 -13.39 30.42 18.77
CA LYS A 375 -14.83 30.41 18.42
C LYS A 375 -15.27 29.25 17.52
N VAL A 376 -14.63 28.08 17.65
CA VAL A 376 -14.95 26.88 16.86
C VAL A 376 -16.03 25.99 17.48
N LEU A 377 -16.30 26.15 18.77
CA LEU A 377 -17.31 25.37 19.48
C LEU A 377 -18.70 25.91 19.21
N LYS A 378 -19.69 25.02 19.19
CA LYS A 378 -21.11 25.34 18.98
C LYS A 378 -21.94 24.57 19.98
N LEU A 379 -23.11 25.09 20.34
CA LEU A 379 -24.09 24.35 21.13
C LEU A 379 -25.22 23.86 20.22
N ILE A 380 -25.36 22.54 20.07
CA ILE A 380 -26.38 21.91 19.23
C ILE A 380 -27.20 20.97 20.11
N ASN A 381 -28.52 21.14 20.16
CA ASN A 381 -29.44 20.32 20.97
C ASN A 381 -28.98 20.18 22.44
N GLY A 382 -28.51 21.28 23.04
CA GLY A 382 -28.02 21.30 24.43
C GLY A 382 -26.69 20.58 24.65
N ARG A 383 -25.96 20.21 23.59
CA ARG A 383 -24.63 19.57 23.69
C ARG A 383 -23.56 20.37 22.95
N PRO A 384 -22.37 20.55 23.55
CA PRO A 384 -21.28 21.23 22.86
C PRO A 384 -20.70 20.34 21.77
N LEU A 385 -20.59 20.88 20.57
CA LEU A 385 -19.91 20.25 19.43
C LEU A 385 -18.42 20.58 19.51
N LEU A 386 -17.62 19.61 19.93
CA LEU A 386 -16.17 19.74 20.08
C LEU A 386 -15.44 18.87 19.06
N CYS A 387 -14.26 19.32 18.63
CA CYS A 387 -13.35 18.49 17.85
C CYS A 387 -12.76 17.40 18.75
N ASP A 388 -13.06 16.15 18.41
CA ASP A 388 -12.52 14.92 19.03
C ASP A 388 -11.25 14.42 18.32
N LEU A 389 -10.77 15.20 17.33
CA LEU A 389 -9.66 14.86 16.44
C LEU A 389 -9.85 13.56 15.67
N CYS A 390 -11.10 13.07 15.54
CA CYS A 390 -11.44 11.79 14.91
C CYS A 390 -10.58 10.63 15.45
N ASP A 391 -10.51 10.51 16.78
CA ASP A 391 -9.62 9.56 17.48
C ASP A 391 -8.14 9.70 17.10
N GLY A 392 -7.76 10.94 16.83
CA GLY A 392 -6.43 11.35 16.45
C GLY A 392 -6.13 11.24 14.97
N LEU A 393 -7.04 10.75 14.11
CA LEU A 393 -6.92 10.71 12.63
C LEU A 393 -7.90 11.69 11.95
N PRO A 394 -7.66 13.02 11.95
CA PRO A 394 -8.68 13.98 11.55
C PRO A 394 -9.08 13.86 10.08
N GLU A 395 -10.35 13.55 9.81
CA GLU A 395 -10.88 13.47 8.45
C GLU A 395 -10.77 14.81 7.70
N CYS A 396 -10.89 15.94 8.41
CA CYS A 396 -10.70 17.26 7.81
C CYS A 396 -9.28 17.47 7.24
N VAL A 397 -8.26 16.85 7.83
CA VAL A 397 -6.89 16.85 7.32
C VAL A 397 -6.77 15.89 6.13
N LYS A 398 -7.31 14.67 6.27
CA LYS A 398 -7.28 13.63 5.21
C LYS A 398 -7.87 14.15 3.88
N TRP A 399 -8.98 14.88 3.93
CA TRP A 399 -9.67 15.39 2.76
C TRP A 399 -9.17 16.76 2.27
N CYS A 400 -8.14 17.34 2.90
CA CYS A 400 -7.61 18.64 2.49
C CYS A 400 -6.67 18.50 1.29
N SER A 401 -7.22 18.48 0.07
CA SER A 401 -6.45 18.36 -1.19
C SER A 401 -5.38 19.44 -1.39
N ARG A 402 -5.54 20.60 -0.76
CA ARG A 402 -4.59 21.72 -0.81
C ARG A 402 -3.45 21.59 0.21
N ASN A 403 -3.53 20.63 1.13
CA ASN A 403 -2.63 20.50 2.28
C ASN A 403 -2.57 21.80 3.13
N ALA A 404 -3.70 22.51 3.23
CA ALA A 404 -3.87 23.67 4.10
C ALA A 404 -4.07 23.25 5.57
N LEU A 405 -4.52 22.02 5.80
CA LEU A 405 -4.58 21.39 7.12
C LEU A 405 -3.58 20.24 7.17
N LYS A 406 -2.82 20.12 8.26
CA LYS A 406 -1.85 19.03 8.49
C LYS A 406 -1.85 18.61 9.95
N VAL A 407 -1.39 17.39 10.23
CA VAL A 407 -1.08 16.99 11.61
C VAL A 407 0.38 17.28 11.92
N GLU A 408 0.65 17.89 13.07
CA GLU A 408 2.01 18.13 13.57
C GLU A 408 2.76 16.80 13.73
N GLY A 409 3.95 16.69 13.13
CA GLY A 409 4.73 15.44 13.09
C GLY A 409 4.39 14.49 11.93
N GLY A 410 3.37 14.80 11.12
CA GLY A 410 2.97 14.02 9.94
C GLY A 410 2.19 12.73 10.25
N TRP A 411 1.77 12.04 9.19
CA TRP A 411 1.18 10.69 9.22
C TRP A 411 2.18 9.66 8.72
#